data_AF-A0A2G2Y3S2-F1
#
_entry.id   AF-A0A2G2Y3S2-F1
#
_cell.length_a   1.000
_cell.length_b   1.000
_cell.length_c   1.000
_cell.angle_alpha   90.00
_cell.angle_beta   90.00
_cell.angle_gamma   90.00
#
_symmetry.space_group_name_H-M   'P 1'
#
loop_
_entity.id
_entity.type
_entity.pdbx_description
1 polymer ?
#
loop_
_entity_poly.entity_id
_entity_poly.type
_entity_poly.pdbx_seq_one_letter_code
_entity_poly.pdbx_strand_id
1 'polypeptide(L)'
;MKYSNLVACFIIIFSIFHSSQAQYSPEDYLIPHNEARRQVGVGPMTWNDTLVAFAQNYANQRIGDCGMIHSHGPYGECLAAAFPDLNASYAVKMWVDEKEWYDFKSNTCASGSGQVCGHYTQVIWRNSVRLGCARDRCNNGWYFITCNYDPPGNYIGQRPLGDVEAAAEQPSSDSPSKPQFMNIWIKFIHQLLRKIKPSLGYAQNSPQDYLNAHNEARREVGVGPLTWDNRLAAYAQNYANQRIGDCGMIHSHGPYGECLAFAFPDLDANYAVKLWIDEKQSYDFKSNTCAPGQVCGHYTQVIWRNSVRLGCARVQCNNGWYFITCNYDPPGNYIGQRPLGEVETEAEQPSYDFTSEPPTDV
;
A
#
# COMPACT_ATOMS: atom_id res chain seq x y z
N MET A 1 56.78 37.71 21.25
CA MET A 1 56.92 38.25 19.86
C MET A 1 57.02 37.04 18.94
N LYS A 2 56.18 36.76 17.95
CA LYS A 2 55.32 37.58 17.09
C LYS A 2 54.02 36.80 16.75
N TYR A 3 52.93 37.54 16.54
CA TYR A 3 51.65 37.08 16.00
C TYR A 3 51.63 37.09 14.46
N SER A 4 50.54 36.56 13.88
CA SER A 4 49.97 36.73 12.52
C SER A 4 50.46 35.76 11.44
N ASN A 5 49.62 35.18 10.55
CA ASN A 5 48.28 35.54 10.07
C ASN A 5 47.59 34.36 9.32
N LEU A 6 46.28 34.53 9.04
CA LEU A 6 45.39 33.90 8.04
C LEU A 6 44.39 32.87 8.59
N VAL A 7 43.15 33.25 8.95
CA VAL A 7 41.99 33.72 8.14
C VAL A 7 41.03 32.55 7.83
N ALA A 8 39.86 32.64 8.47
CA ALA A 8 38.52 32.23 8.05
C ALA A 8 38.31 30.88 7.33
N CYS A 9 37.72 29.93 8.06
CA CYS A 9 36.69 29.02 7.54
C CYS A 9 35.71 28.70 8.69
N PHE A 10 34.92 29.70 9.08
CA PHE A 10 33.60 29.46 9.65
C PHE A 10 32.62 29.33 8.48
N ILE A 11 31.58 28.50 8.63
CA ILE A 11 30.64 28.00 7.59
C ILE A 11 31.27 26.76 6.92
N ILE A 12 30.93 25.51 7.26
CA ILE A 12 29.65 24.82 7.03
C ILE A 12 29.49 23.70 8.09
N ILE A 13 28.72 23.93 9.16
CA ILE A 13 28.12 22.83 9.97
C ILE A 13 26.70 23.25 10.37
N PHE A 14 25.83 23.41 9.38
CA PHE A 14 24.39 23.62 9.59
C PHE A 14 23.59 22.96 8.47
N SER A 15 23.79 21.65 8.23
CA SER A 15 23.00 20.93 7.21
C SER A 15 22.72 19.46 7.53
N ILE A 16 22.77 19.03 8.79
CA ILE A 16 22.40 17.65 9.14
C ILE A 16 21.50 17.65 10.38
N PHE A 17 20.27 18.16 10.26
CA PHE A 17 19.15 17.86 11.18
C PHE A 17 17.75 18.19 10.58
N HIS A 18 17.61 18.33 9.26
CA HIS A 18 16.32 18.70 8.64
C HIS A 18 15.52 17.53 8.03
N SER A 19 16.03 16.30 8.06
CA SER A 19 15.40 15.18 7.31
C SER A 19 14.24 14.49 8.02
N SER A 20 14.07 14.61 9.35
CA SER A 20 13.00 13.91 10.06
C SER A 20 11.67 14.67 10.10
N GLN A 21 11.66 15.98 9.89
CA GLN A 21 10.41 16.77 9.91
C GLN A 21 9.66 16.74 8.56
N ALA A 22 10.34 16.39 7.46
CA ALA A 22 9.79 16.41 6.11
C ALA A 22 8.89 15.21 5.76
N GLN A 23 8.62 14.30 6.69
CA GLN A 23 7.76 13.12 6.47
C GLN A 23 6.44 13.19 7.26
N TYR A 24 6.24 14.26 8.02
CA TYR A 24 5.10 14.49 8.92
C TYR A 24 4.66 15.97 8.92
N SER A 25 5.04 16.71 7.87
CA SER A 25 4.60 18.08 7.67
C SER A 25 3.09 18.13 7.42
N PRO A 26 2.43 19.29 7.62
CA PRO A 26 1.04 19.49 7.23
C PRO A 26 0.73 19.00 5.80
N GLU A 27 1.65 19.25 4.87
CA GLU A 27 1.54 18.88 3.46
C GLU A 27 1.55 17.35 3.25
N ASP A 28 2.35 16.61 4.02
CA ASP A 28 2.44 15.14 3.91
C ASP A 28 1.12 14.43 4.25
N TYR A 29 0.27 15.09 5.04
CA TYR A 29 -1.11 14.67 5.29
C TYR A 29 -2.07 15.27 4.26
N LEU A 30 -2.03 16.58 4.03
CA LEU A 30 -3.01 17.28 3.20
C LEU A 30 -3.00 16.85 1.74
N ILE A 31 -1.82 16.64 1.14
CA ILE A 31 -1.69 16.27 -0.27
C ILE A 31 -2.45 14.96 -0.58
N PRO A 32 -2.17 13.83 0.09
CA PRO A 32 -2.89 12.59 -0.19
C PRO A 32 -4.38 12.64 0.17
N HIS A 33 -4.78 13.40 1.21
CA HIS A 33 -6.20 13.61 1.51
C HIS A 33 -6.91 14.36 0.37
N ASN A 34 -6.34 15.48 -0.06
CA ASN A 34 -6.93 16.35 -1.07
C ASN A 34 -6.90 15.70 -2.45
N GLU A 35 -5.92 14.85 -2.74
CA GLU A 35 -5.91 14.03 -3.94
C GLU A 35 -7.06 13.02 -3.94
N ALA A 36 -7.28 12.28 -2.83
CA ALA A 36 -8.39 11.36 -2.72
C ALA A 36 -9.76 12.07 -2.84
N ARG A 37 -9.90 13.26 -2.25
CA ARG A 37 -11.11 14.09 -2.35
C ARG A 37 -11.34 14.60 -3.77
N ARG A 38 -10.28 15.01 -4.47
CA ARG A 38 -10.34 15.45 -5.88
C ARG A 38 -10.87 14.34 -6.79
N GLN A 39 -10.43 13.09 -6.58
CA GLN A 39 -10.87 11.93 -7.37
C GLN A 39 -12.37 11.66 -7.30
N VAL A 40 -13.05 12.13 -6.24
CA VAL A 40 -14.50 11.97 -6.04
C VAL A 40 -15.28 13.29 -6.11
N GLY A 41 -14.68 14.35 -6.66
CA GLY A 41 -15.34 15.64 -6.86
C GLY A 41 -15.67 16.39 -5.56
N VAL A 42 -14.90 16.15 -4.50
CA VAL A 42 -15.01 16.82 -3.20
C VAL A 42 -13.92 17.88 -3.07
N GLY A 43 -14.29 19.07 -2.58
CA GLY A 43 -13.35 20.19 -2.40
C GLY A 43 -12.26 19.88 -1.36
N PRO A 44 -11.10 20.55 -1.43
CA PRO A 44 -9.98 20.26 -0.54
C PRO A 44 -10.27 20.66 0.92
N MET A 45 -9.57 20.01 1.84
CA MET A 45 -9.43 20.41 3.24
C MET A 45 -8.24 21.36 3.40
N THR A 46 -8.29 22.18 4.46
CA THR A 46 -7.18 23.04 4.89
C THR A 46 -6.64 22.60 6.25
N TRP A 47 -5.34 22.81 6.49
CA TRP A 47 -4.73 22.55 7.79
C TRP A 47 -5.34 23.43 8.89
N ASN A 48 -5.48 22.90 10.10
CA ASN A 48 -6.03 23.64 11.23
C ASN A 48 -5.29 23.33 12.54
N ASP A 49 -4.63 24.35 13.10
CA ASP A 49 -3.79 24.19 14.29
C ASP A 49 -4.56 23.85 15.57
N THR A 50 -5.87 24.17 15.64
CA THR A 50 -6.71 23.75 16.77
C THR A 50 -6.94 22.24 16.75
N LEU A 51 -7.18 21.66 15.57
CA LEU A 51 -7.28 20.21 15.40
C LEU A 51 -5.93 19.53 15.63
N VAL A 52 -4.81 20.14 15.22
CA VAL A 52 -3.46 19.62 15.50
C VAL A 52 -3.20 19.57 17.00
N ALA A 53 -3.53 20.63 17.74
CA ALA A 53 -3.36 20.66 19.19
C ALA A 53 -4.19 19.56 19.88
N PHE A 54 -5.41 19.32 19.41
CA PHE A 54 -6.25 18.22 19.87
C PHE A 54 -5.62 16.86 19.54
N ALA A 55 -5.23 16.64 18.29
CA ALA A 55 -4.59 15.42 17.81
C ALA A 55 -3.33 15.10 18.61
N GLN A 56 -2.47 16.10 18.85
CA GLN A 56 -1.22 15.93 19.59
C GLN A 56 -1.48 15.61 21.07
N ASN A 57 -2.45 16.26 21.69
CA ASN A 57 -2.85 15.92 23.05
C ASN A 57 -3.31 14.46 23.14
N TYR A 58 -4.11 14.00 22.17
CA TYR A 58 -4.56 12.62 22.17
C TYR A 58 -3.45 11.61 21.86
N ALA A 59 -2.60 11.89 20.88
CA ALA A 59 -1.45 11.04 20.55
C ALA A 59 -0.52 10.85 21.76
N ASN A 60 -0.28 11.92 22.54
CA ASN A 60 0.49 11.86 23.78
C ASN A 60 -0.12 10.88 24.81
N GLN A 61 -1.46 10.78 24.88
CA GLN A 61 -2.15 9.85 25.78
C GLN A 61 -2.02 8.38 25.36
N ARG A 62 -1.65 8.12 24.10
CA ARG A 62 -1.45 6.77 23.55
C ARG A 62 0.01 6.32 23.52
N ILE A 63 0.97 7.17 23.92
CA ILE A 63 2.39 6.82 23.97
C ILE A 63 2.66 5.52 24.78
N GLY A 64 1.84 5.25 25.81
CA GLY A 64 2.00 4.06 26.64
C GLY A 64 1.88 2.73 25.88
N ASP A 65 0.97 2.65 24.90
CA ASP A 65 0.53 1.37 24.32
C ASP A 65 0.25 1.40 22.80
N CYS A 66 0.18 2.58 22.17
CA CYS A 66 -0.21 2.77 20.76
C CYS A 66 -1.59 2.18 20.43
N GLY A 67 -2.47 2.00 21.42
CA GLY A 67 -3.73 1.31 21.16
C GLY A 67 -4.67 2.15 20.28
N MET A 68 -5.19 1.51 19.22
CA MET A 68 -6.13 2.04 18.23
C MET A 68 -7.53 2.24 18.83
N ILE A 69 -7.61 3.17 19.78
CA ILE A 69 -8.82 3.54 20.51
C ILE A 69 -9.17 4.96 20.10
N HIS A 70 -10.45 5.23 19.85
CA HIS A 70 -10.91 6.57 19.50
C HIS A 70 -10.91 7.51 20.71
N SER A 71 -10.64 8.78 20.48
CA SER A 71 -10.62 9.80 21.53
C SER A 71 -12.00 10.13 22.09
N HIS A 72 -13.06 9.78 21.35
CA HIS A 72 -14.44 10.20 21.61
C HIS A 72 -14.58 11.73 21.70
N GLY A 73 -13.68 12.47 21.05
CA GLY A 73 -13.73 13.92 20.95
C GLY A 73 -14.83 14.44 20.03
N PRO A 74 -14.94 15.78 19.88
CA PRO A 74 -15.99 16.42 19.08
C PRO A 74 -15.72 16.38 17.56
N TYR A 75 -14.59 15.83 17.12
CA TYR A 75 -14.15 15.83 15.73
C TYR A 75 -14.33 14.45 15.08
N GLY A 76 -14.34 14.42 13.75
CA GLY A 76 -14.12 13.17 13.03
C GLY A 76 -12.70 12.69 13.33
N GLU A 77 -12.44 11.39 13.23
CA GLU A 77 -11.16 10.83 13.62
C GLU A 77 -10.78 9.61 12.79
N CYS A 78 -9.55 9.60 12.30
CA CYS A 78 -8.90 8.44 11.70
C CYS A 78 -7.62 8.14 12.48
N LEU A 79 -7.42 6.86 12.80
CA LEU A 79 -6.27 6.39 13.56
C LEU A 79 -5.42 5.49 12.69
N ALA A 80 -4.11 5.49 12.92
CA ALA A 80 -3.19 4.53 12.34
C ALA A 80 -2.08 4.22 13.33
N ALA A 81 -1.63 2.97 13.35
CA ALA A 81 -0.45 2.57 14.10
C ALA A 81 0.39 1.59 13.28
N ALA A 82 1.70 1.82 13.22
CA ALA A 82 2.64 0.92 12.53
C ALA A 82 4.02 0.89 13.19
N PHE A 83 4.77 -0.17 12.88
CA PHE A 83 6.16 -0.38 13.26
C PHE A 83 6.92 -0.90 12.01
N PRO A 84 8.23 -0.64 11.85
CA PRO A 84 9.11 0.15 12.70
C PRO A 84 8.97 1.66 12.50
N ASP A 85 8.18 2.09 11.51
CA ASP A 85 7.90 3.49 11.22
C ASP A 85 6.48 3.62 10.66
N LEU A 86 5.93 4.82 10.75
CA LEU A 86 4.66 5.20 10.17
C LEU A 86 4.76 6.64 9.66
N ASN A 87 4.97 6.82 8.36
CA ASN A 87 4.94 8.14 7.73
C ASN A 87 3.53 8.64 7.45
N ALA A 88 3.37 9.96 7.36
CA ALA A 88 2.07 10.62 7.21
C ALA A 88 1.34 10.14 5.94
N SER A 89 2.00 10.21 4.77
CA SER A 89 1.37 9.84 3.51
C SER A 89 0.99 8.36 3.43
N TYR A 90 1.75 7.48 4.08
CA TYR A 90 1.44 6.06 4.18
C TYR A 90 0.21 5.81 5.07
N ALA A 91 0.08 6.52 6.19
CA ALA A 91 -1.14 6.45 7.01
C ALA A 91 -2.38 6.87 6.22
N VAL A 92 -2.30 7.98 5.48
CA VAL A 92 -3.41 8.43 4.62
C VAL A 92 -3.69 7.43 3.51
N LYS A 93 -2.65 6.82 2.92
CA LYS A 93 -2.82 5.77 1.90
C LYS A 93 -3.59 4.57 2.45
N MET A 94 -3.25 4.08 3.65
CA MET A 94 -3.99 2.97 4.28
C MET A 94 -5.48 3.29 4.42
N TRP A 95 -5.81 4.51 4.85
CA TRP A 95 -7.20 4.95 4.94
C TRP A 95 -7.88 5.08 3.58
N VAL A 96 -7.18 5.59 2.57
CA VAL A 96 -7.73 5.77 1.22
C VAL A 96 -7.93 4.45 0.48
N ASP A 97 -7.07 3.46 0.71
CA ASP A 97 -7.14 2.14 0.11
C ASP A 97 -8.42 1.39 0.51
N GLU A 98 -9.03 1.73 1.65
CA GLU A 98 -10.33 1.18 2.04
C GLU A 98 -11.47 1.50 1.05
N LYS A 99 -11.25 2.39 0.07
CA LYS A 99 -12.16 2.62 -1.05
C LYS A 99 -12.56 1.34 -1.78
N GLU A 100 -11.69 0.33 -1.81
CA GLU A 100 -11.96 -0.98 -2.38
C GLU A 100 -13.17 -1.65 -1.72
N TRP A 101 -13.41 -1.33 -0.45
CA TRP A 101 -14.49 -1.87 0.35
C TRP A 101 -15.73 -0.98 0.41
N TYR A 102 -15.73 0.21 -0.18
CA TYR A 102 -16.88 1.12 -0.15
C TYR A 102 -17.71 1.08 -1.43
N ASP A 103 -18.99 0.70 -1.30
CA ASP A 103 -19.95 0.78 -2.40
C ASP A 103 -20.72 2.11 -2.34
N PHE A 104 -20.41 3.01 -3.28
CA PHE A 104 -21.08 4.31 -3.43
C PHE A 104 -22.57 4.19 -3.72
N LYS A 105 -23.03 3.14 -4.40
CA LYS A 105 -24.44 2.98 -4.77
C LYS A 105 -25.27 2.62 -3.56
N SER A 106 -24.86 1.59 -2.82
CA SER A 106 -25.58 1.12 -1.63
C SER A 106 -25.28 1.94 -0.37
N ASN A 107 -24.20 2.73 -0.36
CA ASN A 107 -23.66 3.40 0.83
C ASN A 107 -23.31 2.39 1.94
N THR A 108 -22.62 1.30 1.57
CA THR A 108 -22.22 0.25 2.51
C THR A 108 -20.75 -0.10 2.38
N CYS A 109 -20.12 -0.42 3.50
CA CYS A 109 -18.83 -1.12 3.48
C CYS A 109 -19.06 -2.61 3.21
N ALA A 110 -18.15 -3.26 2.49
CA ALA A 110 -18.08 -4.71 2.40
C ALA A 110 -18.02 -5.34 3.80
N SER A 111 -18.68 -6.48 3.99
CA SER A 111 -18.75 -7.17 5.27
C SER A 111 -17.81 -8.37 5.32
N GLY A 112 -16.83 -8.33 6.22
CA GLY A 112 -15.83 -9.39 6.43
C GLY A 112 -14.80 -8.95 7.47
N SER A 113 -13.97 -9.89 7.94
CA SER A 113 -12.87 -9.57 8.87
C SER A 113 -11.88 -8.63 8.18
N GLY A 114 -11.58 -7.46 8.78
CA GLY A 114 -10.67 -6.46 8.22
C GLY A 114 -11.24 -5.55 7.13
N GLN A 115 -12.44 -5.82 6.62
CA GLN A 115 -13.11 -5.00 5.61
C GLN A 115 -13.84 -3.84 6.28
N VAL A 116 -13.11 -2.77 6.56
CA VAL A 116 -13.64 -1.50 7.05
C VAL A 116 -13.46 -0.44 5.96
N CYS A 117 -14.41 0.49 5.90
CA CYS A 117 -14.32 1.64 4.99
C CYS A 117 -14.53 2.99 5.66
N GLY A 118 -14.57 2.98 7.00
CA GLY A 118 -14.84 4.16 7.81
C GLY A 118 -13.77 5.23 7.69
N HIS A 119 -12.49 4.86 7.51
CA HIS A 119 -11.45 5.85 7.34
C HIS A 119 -11.56 6.48 5.95
N TYR A 120 -11.79 5.68 4.90
CA TYR A 120 -12.01 6.22 3.56
C TYR A 120 -13.19 7.20 3.52
N THR A 121 -14.35 6.80 4.04
CA THR A 121 -15.54 7.66 4.03
C THR A 121 -15.32 8.95 4.82
N GLN A 122 -14.51 8.93 5.88
CA GLN A 122 -14.12 10.14 6.62
C GLN A 122 -13.19 11.05 5.80
N VAL A 123 -12.19 10.49 5.11
CA VAL A 123 -11.27 11.25 4.24
C VAL A 123 -12.04 11.98 3.14
N ILE A 124 -12.99 11.30 2.50
CA ILE A 124 -13.82 11.88 1.43
C ILE A 124 -15.09 12.58 1.92
N TRP A 125 -15.27 12.75 3.24
CA TRP A 125 -16.48 13.36 3.78
C TRP A 125 -16.58 14.83 3.34
N ARG A 126 -17.60 15.14 2.54
CA ARG A 126 -17.73 16.43 1.83
C ARG A 126 -17.70 17.63 2.77
N ASN A 127 -18.34 17.49 3.92
CA ASN A 127 -18.49 18.58 4.87
C ASN A 127 -17.29 18.73 5.81
N SER A 128 -16.37 17.77 5.86
CA SER A 128 -15.13 17.92 6.60
C SER A 128 -14.17 18.79 5.78
N VAL A 129 -13.89 20.00 6.24
CA VAL A 129 -13.11 21.01 5.48
C VAL A 129 -11.82 21.43 6.17
N ARG A 130 -11.65 21.04 7.44
CA ARG A 130 -10.43 21.25 8.22
C ARG A 130 -9.84 19.92 8.67
N LEU A 131 -8.52 19.83 8.61
CA LEU A 131 -7.73 18.67 9.01
C LEU A 131 -6.64 19.11 9.99
N GLY A 132 -6.40 18.31 11.04
CA GLY A 132 -5.20 18.43 11.86
C GLY A 132 -4.77 17.05 12.33
N CYS A 133 -3.49 16.74 12.20
CA CYS A 133 -2.95 15.42 12.52
C CYS A 133 -1.76 15.54 13.47
N ALA A 134 -1.52 14.46 14.22
CA ALA A 134 -0.34 14.31 15.06
C ALA A 134 0.21 12.90 14.98
N ARG A 135 1.51 12.78 15.25
CA ARG A 135 2.23 11.51 15.29
C ARG A 135 3.11 11.45 16.52
N ASP A 136 3.04 10.34 17.24
CA ASP A 136 3.95 10.05 18.35
C ASP A 136 4.56 8.65 18.26
N ARG A 137 5.74 8.51 18.86
CA ARG A 137 6.40 7.23 19.07
C ARG A 137 6.00 6.66 20.42
N CYS A 138 5.44 5.47 20.44
CA CYS A 138 5.04 4.78 21.65
C CYS A 138 6.21 4.05 22.32
N ASN A 139 6.05 3.74 23.60
CA ASN A 139 7.04 3.08 24.43
C ASN A 139 7.42 1.67 23.92
N ASN A 140 6.48 1.00 23.26
CA ASN A 140 6.68 -0.30 22.62
C ASN A 140 7.40 -0.21 21.26
N GLY A 141 7.85 0.99 20.85
CA GLY A 141 8.58 1.22 19.60
C GLY A 141 7.71 1.48 18.38
N TRP A 142 6.39 1.32 18.51
CA TRP A 142 5.42 1.63 17.47
C TRP A 142 5.26 3.13 17.28
N TYR A 143 4.65 3.51 16.16
CA TYR A 143 4.22 4.88 15.90
C TYR A 143 2.70 4.92 15.79
N PHE A 144 2.11 5.95 16.39
CA PHE A 144 0.68 6.23 16.38
C PHE A 144 0.43 7.55 15.67
N ILE A 145 -0.55 7.57 14.77
CA ILE A 145 -1.06 8.76 14.11
C ILE A 145 -2.55 8.87 14.40
N THR A 146 -2.98 10.08 14.75
CA THR A 146 -4.40 10.47 14.73
C THR A 146 -4.56 11.70 13.84
N CYS A 147 -5.54 11.65 12.95
CA CYS A 147 -5.99 12.79 12.16
C CYS A 147 -7.43 13.12 12.54
N ASN A 148 -7.68 14.39 12.84
CA ASN A 148 -8.99 14.89 13.23
C ASN A 148 -9.59 15.78 12.13
N TYR A 149 -10.91 15.69 11.96
CA TYR A 149 -11.66 16.29 10.86
C TYR A 149 -12.78 17.19 11.39
N ASP A 150 -12.90 18.40 10.86
CA ASP A 150 -13.91 19.36 11.30
C ASP A 150 -14.59 20.08 10.11
N PRO A 151 -15.93 20.05 10.01
CA PRO A 151 -16.89 19.24 10.77
C PRO A 151 -16.64 17.72 10.76
N PRO A 152 -17.09 16.97 11.80
CA PRO A 152 -17.02 15.50 11.82
C PRO A 152 -17.80 14.88 10.65
N GLY A 153 -17.37 13.68 10.25
CA GLY A 153 -18.04 12.87 9.23
C GLY A 153 -18.60 11.56 9.78
N ASN A 154 -18.89 10.62 8.87
CA ASN A 154 -19.39 9.28 9.17
C ASN A 154 -20.69 9.23 9.98
N TYR A 155 -21.60 10.17 9.74
CA TYR A 155 -22.93 10.11 10.34
C TYR A 155 -23.70 8.90 9.80
N ILE A 156 -24.24 8.08 10.70
CA ILE A 156 -25.00 6.88 10.37
C ILE A 156 -26.15 7.23 9.41
N GLY A 157 -26.21 6.51 8.28
CA GLY A 157 -27.23 6.69 7.25
C GLY A 157 -26.99 7.83 6.27
N GLN A 158 -25.99 8.70 6.51
CA GLN A 158 -25.61 9.74 5.56
C GLN A 158 -24.53 9.25 4.59
N ARG A 159 -24.42 9.94 3.45
CA ARG A 159 -23.43 9.66 2.41
C ARG A 159 -22.25 10.62 2.53
N PRO A 160 -21.00 10.15 2.32
CA PRO A 160 -19.82 11.01 2.37
C PRO A 160 -19.86 12.12 1.32
N LEU A 161 -20.47 11.88 0.16
CA LEU A 161 -20.61 12.90 -0.90
C LEU A 161 -21.85 13.79 -0.74
N GLY A 162 -22.72 13.54 0.24
CA GLY A 162 -24.06 14.14 0.33
C GLY A 162 -25.09 13.51 -0.61
N ASP A 163 -26.29 14.07 -0.67
CA ASP A 163 -27.42 13.59 -1.47
C ASP A 163 -27.32 13.94 -2.97
N VAL A 164 -26.11 14.20 -3.47
CA VAL A 164 -25.91 14.36 -4.90
C VAL A 164 -26.20 13.02 -5.57
N GLU A 165 -27.33 12.95 -6.28
CA GLU A 165 -27.52 12.06 -7.42
C GLU A 165 -26.19 11.99 -8.17
N ALA A 166 -25.69 10.78 -8.36
CA ALA A 166 -24.44 10.49 -9.06
C ALA A 166 -24.34 11.32 -10.35
N ALA A 167 -23.70 12.49 -10.24
CA ALA A 167 -23.59 13.42 -11.33
C ALA A 167 -22.29 13.10 -12.06
N ALA A 168 -22.48 12.75 -13.33
CA ALA A 168 -21.52 12.83 -14.42
C ALA A 168 -20.53 11.66 -14.59
N GLU A 169 -21.08 10.52 -14.99
CA GLU A 169 -20.72 10.00 -16.32
C GLU A 169 -21.23 11.06 -17.34
N GLN A 170 -20.34 11.78 -18.03
CA GLN A 170 -20.76 12.72 -19.09
C GLN A 170 -20.82 11.99 -20.44
N PRO A 171 -21.91 12.15 -21.22
CA PRO A 171 -22.11 11.51 -22.52
C PRO A 171 -21.86 12.46 -23.71
N SER A 172 -21.46 11.89 -24.85
CA SER A 172 -21.75 12.39 -26.22
C SER A 172 -21.42 11.27 -27.21
N SER A 173 -22.16 10.94 -28.26
CA SER A 173 -23.41 11.43 -28.83
C SER A 173 -23.88 10.38 -29.86
N ASP A 174 -25.19 10.38 -30.11
CA ASP A 174 -25.92 9.86 -31.28
C ASP A 174 -26.83 8.62 -31.08
N SER A 175 -28.10 8.96 -30.84
CA SER A 175 -29.30 8.19 -31.22
C SER A 175 -29.52 8.25 -32.75
N PRO A 176 -30.47 7.52 -33.40
CA PRO A 176 -31.73 6.97 -32.86
C PRO A 176 -32.00 5.50 -33.31
N SER A 177 -32.70 4.64 -32.57
CA SER A 177 -34.15 4.69 -32.33
C SER A 177 -34.54 3.34 -31.68
N LYS A 178 -35.46 3.34 -30.71
CA LYS A 178 -36.19 2.13 -30.32
C LYS A 178 -37.34 1.89 -31.32
N PRO A 179 -37.78 0.63 -31.49
CA PRO A 179 -39.00 0.27 -30.77
C PRO A 179 -38.97 -1.12 -30.11
N GLN A 180 -39.60 -1.11 -28.92
CA GLN A 180 -40.40 -2.16 -28.28
C GLN A 180 -40.33 -3.58 -28.87
N PHE A 181 -39.86 -4.57 -28.10
CA PHE A 181 -40.56 -5.84 -27.87
C PHE A 181 -40.00 -6.53 -26.61
N MET A 182 -40.75 -6.34 -25.53
CA MET A 182 -40.71 -7.12 -24.30
C MET A 182 -41.17 -8.56 -24.61
N ASN A 183 -40.64 -9.56 -23.88
CA ASN A 183 -41.13 -10.96 -23.77
C ASN A 183 -40.25 -12.11 -24.29
N ILE A 184 -38.93 -12.14 -24.03
CA ILE A 184 -38.12 -13.38 -24.12
C ILE A 184 -37.18 -13.60 -22.90
N TRP A 185 -37.12 -12.64 -21.96
CA TRP A 185 -36.09 -12.58 -20.92
C TRP A 185 -36.30 -13.44 -19.65
N ILE A 186 -37.45 -14.07 -19.43
CA ILE A 186 -37.72 -14.81 -18.17
C ILE A 186 -37.34 -16.31 -18.25
N LYS A 187 -37.15 -16.88 -19.45
CA LYS A 187 -36.80 -18.32 -19.60
C LYS A 187 -35.30 -18.62 -19.69
N PHE A 188 -34.44 -17.62 -19.86
CA PHE A 188 -32.98 -17.80 -19.87
C PHE A 188 -32.30 -17.59 -18.50
N ILE A 189 -32.97 -16.94 -17.55
CA ILE A 189 -32.40 -16.62 -16.23
C ILE A 189 -32.40 -17.83 -15.27
N HIS A 190 -33.31 -18.80 -15.45
CA HIS A 190 -33.36 -20.01 -14.60
C HIS A 190 -32.36 -21.13 -14.99
N GLN A 191 -31.69 -21.03 -16.14
CA GLN A 191 -30.66 -22.02 -16.53
C GLN A 191 -29.22 -21.55 -16.30
N LEU A 192 -28.99 -20.26 -16.05
CA LEU A 192 -27.69 -19.73 -15.61
C LEU A 192 -27.55 -19.62 -14.07
N LEU A 193 -28.65 -19.60 -13.32
CA LEU A 193 -28.62 -19.54 -11.84
C LEU A 193 -28.51 -20.89 -11.14
N ARG A 194 -28.27 -21.99 -11.87
CA ARG A 194 -27.96 -23.33 -11.29
C ARG A 194 -26.46 -23.66 -11.23
N LYS A 195 -25.58 -22.74 -11.65
CA LYS A 195 -24.12 -22.90 -11.52
C LYS A 195 -23.44 -21.89 -10.59
N ILE A 196 -24.19 -20.98 -9.97
CA ILE A 196 -23.65 -20.19 -8.86
C ILE A 196 -23.95 -20.99 -7.60
N LYS A 197 -23.02 -21.88 -7.24
CA LYS A 197 -22.94 -22.32 -5.84
C LYS A 197 -22.73 -21.06 -5.00
N PRO A 198 -23.44 -20.88 -3.87
CA PRO A 198 -23.07 -19.85 -2.93
C PRO A 198 -21.61 -20.08 -2.57
N SER A 199 -20.76 -19.08 -2.81
CA SER A 199 -19.40 -19.09 -2.28
C SER A 199 -19.54 -19.08 -0.77
N LEU A 200 -19.47 -20.27 -0.16
CA LEU A 200 -18.95 -20.43 1.20
C LEU A 200 -17.78 -19.46 1.35
N GLY A 201 -17.75 -18.66 2.41
CA GLY A 201 -16.66 -17.72 2.68
C GLY A 201 -15.31 -18.41 2.45
N TYR A 202 -14.66 -18.07 1.34
CA TYR A 202 -13.35 -18.59 1.02
C TYR A 202 -12.40 -18.08 2.10
N ALA A 203 -11.74 -18.99 2.80
CA ALA A 203 -10.68 -18.65 3.73
C ALA A 203 -9.64 -17.80 2.98
N GLN A 204 -9.52 -16.50 3.29
CA GLN A 204 -8.69 -15.50 2.61
C GLN A 204 -7.16 -15.71 2.81
N ASN A 205 -6.74 -16.94 3.09
CA ASN A 205 -5.38 -17.31 3.44
C ASN A 205 -4.99 -18.67 2.84
N SER A 206 -5.70 -19.10 1.79
CA SER A 206 -5.36 -20.31 1.07
C SER A 206 -4.11 -20.09 0.20
N PRO A 207 -3.40 -21.17 -0.18
CA PRO A 207 -2.33 -21.10 -1.19
C PRO A 207 -2.71 -20.32 -2.45
N GLN A 208 -3.97 -20.43 -2.87
CA GLN A 208 -4.46 -19.81 -4.10
C GLN A 208 -4.62 -18.29 -3.94
N ASP A 209 -4.98 -17.79 -2.76
CA ASP A 209 -5.14 -16.35 -2.53
C ASP A 209 -3.79 -15.63 -2.69
N TYR A 210 -2.73 -16.19 -2.08
CA TYR A 210 -1.37 -15.70 -2.29
C TYR A 210 -0.97 -15.77 -3.76
N LEU A 211 -1.12 -16.94 -4.40
CA LEU A 211 -0.73 -17.11 -5.81
C LEU A 211 -1.47 -16.14 -6.75
N ASN A 212 -2.77 -15.95 -6.55
CA ASN A 212 -3.57 -15.06 -7.39
C ASN A 212 -3.05 -13.63 -7.35
N ALA A 213 -2.88 -13.07 -6.14
CA ALA A 213 -2.41 -11.71 -5.97
C ALA A 213 -0.99 -11.51 -6.55
N HIS A 214 -0.07 -12.45 -6.33
CA HIS A 214 1.28 -12.38 -6.92
C HIS A 214 1.25 -12.50 -8.44
N ASN A 215 0.50 -13.47 -8.98
CA ASN A 215 0.50 -13.76 -10.41
C ASN A 215 -0.25 -12.68 -11.21
N GLU A 216 -1.16 -11.96 -10.59
CA GLU A 216 -1.73 -10.72 -11.13
C GLU A 216 -0.63 -9.68 -11.36
N ALA A 217 0.10 -9.30 -10.30
CA ALA A 217 1.17 -8.30 -10.38
C ALA A 217 2.31 -8.72 -11.32
N ARG A 218 2.65 -10.00 -11.35
CA ARG A 218 3.68 -10.55 -12.26
C ARG A 218 3.26 -10.49 -13.72
N ARG A 219 1.96 -10.67 -14.00
CA ARG A 219 1.41 -10.53 -15.36
C ARG A 219 1.49 -9.09 -15.84
N GLU A 220 1.26 -8.10 -14.98
CA GLU A 220 1.37 -6.67 -15.32
C GLU A 220 2.76 -6.30 -15.86
N VAL A 221 3.81 -6.95 -15.36
CA VAL A 221 5.21 -6.68 -15.75
C VAL A 221 5.81 -7.73 -16.69
N GLY A 222 4.99 -8.66 -17.19
CA GLY A 222 5.40 -9.65 -18.19
C GLY A 222 6.38 -10.72 -17.71
N VAL A 223 6.35 -11.09 -16.43
CA VAL A 223 7.15 -12.22 -15.89
C VAL A 223 6.26 -13.44 -15.64
N GLY A 224 6.86 -14.64 -15.75
CA GLY A 224 6.12 -15.91 -15.60
C GLY A 224 5.50 -16.08 -14.21
N PRO A 225 4.39 -16.83 -14.08
CA PRO A 225 3.71 -16.99 -12.79
C PRO A 225 4.52 -17.83 -11.79
N LEU A 226 4.32 -17.57 -10.51
CA LEU A 226 4.75 -18.42 -9.41
C LEU A 226 3.86 -19.66 -9.29
N THR A 227 4.44 -20.73 -8.77
CA THR A 227 3.75 -21.97 -8.41
C THR A 227 3.90 -22.23 -6.90
N TRP A 228 2.87 -22.80 -6.26
CA TRP A 228 2.94 -23.07 -4.83
C TRP A 228 3.89 -24.24 -4.53
N ASP A 229 4.76 -24.09 -3.54
CA ASP A 229 5.65 -25.15 -3.04
C ASP A 229 5.38 -25.40 -1.55
N ASN A 230 4.90 -26.60 -1.23
CA ASN A 230 4.57 -26.99 0.14
C ASN A 230 5.79 -27.02 1.08
N ARG A 231 7.01 -27.18 0.55
CA ARG A 231 8.24 -27.12 1.35
C ARG A 231 8.54 -25.70 1.79
N LEU A 232 8.35 -24.72 0.88
CA LEU A 232 8.45 -23.30 1.22
C LEU A 232 7.35 -22.89 2.19
N ALA A 233 6.12 -23.37 2.01
CA ALA A 233 5.02 -23.09 2.94
C ALA A 233 5.30 -23.66 4.34
N ALA A 234 5.85 -24.87 4.43
CA ALA A 234 6.27 -25.45 5.71
C ALA A 234 7.42 -24.65 6.36
N TYR A 235 8.38 -24.19 5.56
CA TYR A 235 9.45 -23.31 6.02
C TYR A 235 8.89 -21.99 6.58
N ALA A 236 8.02 -21.34 5.80
CA ALA A 236 7.31 -20.11 6.18
C ALA A 236 6.54 -20.30 7.49
N GLN A 237 5.82 -21.42 7.64
CA GLN A 237 5.05 -21.71 8.85
C GLN A 237 5.96 -21.92 10.07
N ASN A 238 7.05 -22.65 9.91
CA ASN A 238 8.03 -22.87 10.99
C ASN A 238 8.64 -21.54 11.45
N TYR A 239 8.88 -20.60 10.53
CA TYR A 239 9.40 -19.29 10.87
C TYR A 239 8.33 -18.39 11.51
N ALA A 240 7.13 -18.32 10.92
CA ALA A 240 6.02 -17.55 11.46
C ALA A 240 5.70 -17.96 12.91
N ASN A 241 5.72 -19.25 13.22
CA ASN A 241 5.53 -19.77 14.58
C ASN A 241 6.55 -19.21 15.59
N GLN A 242 7.79 -18.91 15.17
CA GLN A 242 8.82 -18.31 16.02
C GLN A 242 8.61 -16.81 16.26
N ARG A 243 7.71 -16.17 15.53
CA ARG A 243 7.33 -14.75 15.67
C ARG A 243 6.03 -14.56 16.45
N ILE A 244 5.34 -15.62 16.86
CA ILE A 244 4.09 -15.51 17.63
C ILE A 244 4.29 -14.71 18.93
N GLY A 245 5.46 -14.84 19.57
CA GLY A 245 5.77 -14.20 20.85
C GLY A 245 5.94 -12.67 20.77
N ASP A 246 6.57 -12.17 19.71
CA ASP A 246 6.99 -10.77 19.57
C ASP A 246 6.33 -10.03 18.38
N CYS A 247 5.77 -10.77 17.43
CA CYS A 247 5.29 -10.28 16.14
C CYS A 247 6.34 -9.48 15.35
N GLY A 248 7.62 -9.78 15.56
CA GLY A 248 8.72 -9.00 15.01
C GLY A 248 8.86 -9.14 13.49
N MET A 249 8.91 -8.01 12.78
CA MET A 249 9.27 -7.91 11.37
C MET A 249 10.78 -8.11 11.15
N ILE A 250 11.25 -9.31 11.49
CA ILE A 250 12.65 -9.73 11.40
C ILE A 250 12.71 -10.83 10.36
N HIS A 251 13.69 -10.76 9.45
CA HIS A 251 13.90 -11.79 8.43
C HIS A 251 14.47 -13.07 9.03
N SER A 252 14.13 -14.21 8.42
CA SER A 252 14.63 -15.52 8.84
C SER A 252 16.11 -15.73 8.54
N HIS A 253 16.69 -14.91 7.64
CA HIS A 253 18.03 -15.07 7.10
C HIS A 253 18.27 -16.46 6.49
N GLY A 254 17.19 -17.10 6.02
CA GLY A 254 17.21 -18.39 5.34
C GLY A 254 17.74 -18.32 3.91
N PRO A 255 17.77 -19.47 3.22
CA PRO A 255 18.27 -19.57 1.85
C PRO A 255 17.30 -19.05 0.77
N TYR A 256 16.08 -18.66 1.17
CA TYR A 256 15.01 -18.25 0.25
C TYR A 256 14.85 -16.73 0.22
N GLY A 257 14.23 -16.23 -0.84
CA GLY A 257 13.69 -14.87 -0.84
C GLY A 257 12.60 -14.79 0.22
N GLU A 258 12.35 -13.61 0.77
CA GLU A 258 11.39 -13.46 1.87
C GLU A 258 10.71 -12.10 1.85
N CYS A 259 9.39 -12.11 2.01
CA CYS A 259 8.61 -10.92 2.30
C CYS A 259 7.82 -11.13 3.56
N LEU A 260 7.83 -10.11 4.43
CA LEU A 260 7.14 -10.14 5.71
C LEU A 260 6.03 -9.09 5.69
N ALA A 261 4.95 -9.36 6.39
CA ALA A 261 3.90 -8.40 6.66
C ALA A 261 3.31 -8.68 8.03
N PHE A 262 2.77 -7.64 8.65
CA PHE A 262 2.03 -7.75 9.90
C PHE A 262 0.97 -6.65 9.95
N ALA A 263 -0.20 -6.95 10.51
CA ALA A 263 -1.25 -5.95 10.68
C ALA A 263 -2.22 -6.33 11.80
N PHE A 264 -3.02 -5.34 12.20
CA PHE A 264 -4.11 -5.44 13.16
C PHE A 264 -5.29 -4.62 12.62
N PRO A 265 -6.56 -5.02 12.86
CA PRO A 265 -7.00 -6.19 13.62
C PRO A 265 -6.91 -7.51 12.84
N ASP A 266 -6.68 -7.46 11.54
CA ASP A 266 -6.50 -8.64 10.69
C ASP A 266 -5.44 -8.39 9.62
N LEU A 267 -4.86 -9.48 9.12
CA LEU A 267 -4.01 -9.49 7.94
C LEU A 267 -4.32 -10.75 7.16
N ASP A 268 -4.94 -10.61 5.99
CA ASP A 268 -5.16 -11.72 5.07
C ASP A 268 -4.12 -11.75 3.95
N ALA A 269 -4.15 -12.81 3.12
CA ALA A 269 -3.19 -13.01 2.04
C ALA A 269 -3.24 -11.89 1.01
N ASN A 270 -4.43 -11.45 0.60
CA ASN A 270 -4.58 -10.42 -0.42
C ASN A 270 -4.04 -9.08 0.11
N TYR A 271 -4.35 -8.76 1.36
CA TYR A 271 -3.89 -7.52 1.98
C TYR A 271 -2.36 -7.51 2.13
N ALA A 272 -1.75 -8.58 2.63
CA ALA A 272 -0.29 -8.65 2.74
C ALA A 272 0.42 -8.49 1.39
N VAL A 273 -0.07 -9.19 0.35
CA VAL A 273 0.52 -9.10 -0.99
C VAL A 273 0.29 -7.72 -1.61
N LYS A 274 -0.85 -7.09 -1.36
CA LYS A 274 -1.13 -5.71 -1.78
C LYS A 274 -0.15 -4.73 -1.15
N LEU A 275 0.14 -4.83 0.15
CA LEU A 275 1.12 -3.98 0.83
C LEU A 275 2.49 -4.05 0.14
N TRP A 276 2.91 -5.25 -0.26
CA TRP A 276 4.16 -5.46 -1.00
C TRP A 276 4.10 -4.90 -2.42
N ILE A 277 2.99 -5.09 -3.14
CA ILE A 277 2.81 -4.58 -4.51
C ILE A 277 2.79 -3.06 -4.53
N ASP A 278 2.19 -2.42 -3.53
CA ASP A 278 2.03 -0.97 -3.47
C ASP A 278 3.37 -0.23 -3.35
N GLU A 279 4.45 -0.90 -2.93
CA GLU A 279 5.80 -0.34 -2.98
C GLU A 279 6.27 -0.04 -4.41
N LYS A 280 5.57 -0.52 -5.45
CA LYS A 280 5.83 -0.16 -6.85
C LYS A 280 5.90 1.35 -7.10
N GLN A 281 5.12 2.13 -6.33
CA GLN A 281 5.11 3.58 -6.42
C GLN A 281 6.46 4.21 -6.03
N SER A 282 7.28 3.47 -5.27
CA SER A 282 8.59 3.89 -4.80
C SER A 282 9.73 3.26 -5.59
N TYR A 283 9.47 2.40 -6.57
CA TYR A 283 10.51 1.76 -7.38
C TYR A 283 10.66 2.41 -8.76
N ASP A 284 11.87 2.83 -9.10
CA ASP A 284 12.21 3.30 -10.44
C ASP A 284 12.88 2.19 -11.25
N PHE A 285 12.16 1.66 -12.25
CA PHE A 285 12.64 0.65 -13.18
C PHE A 285 13.87 1.11 -13.98
N LYS A 286 13.99 2.40 -14.31
CA LYS A 286 15.12 2.90 -15.11
C LYS A 286 16.41 2.85 -14.30
N SER A 287 16.41 3.45 -13.12
CA SER A 287 17.59 3.49 -12.25
C SER A 287 17.83 2.21 -11.46
N ASN A 288 16.84 1.31 -11.35
CA ASN A 288 16.87 0.14 -10.47
C ASN A 288 17.07 0.54 -9.00
N THR A 289 16.38 1.59 -8.54
CA THR A 289 16.50 2.10 -7.18
C THR A 289 15.14 2.33 -6.54
N CYS A 290 15.09 2.24 -5.21
CA CYS A 290 13.95 2.76 -4.44
C CYS A 290 14.11 4.27 -4.25
N ALA A 291 13.00 4.99 -4.20
CA ALA A 291 12.97 6.39 -3.83
C ALA A 291 13.66 6.61 -2.46
N PRO A 292 14.38 7.73 -2.26
CA PRO A 292 15.11 7.97 -1.01
C PRO A 292 14.24 7.82 0.24
N GLY A 293 14.69 6.99 1.17
CA GLY A 293 13.97 6.72 2.43
C GLY A 293 12.70 5.86 2.29
N GLN A 294 12.42 5.31 1.11
CA GLN A 294 11.32 4.38 0.88
C GLN A 294 11.81 2.93 0.79
N VAL A 295 10.88 1.98 0.95
CA VAL A 295 11.13 0.55 0.76
C VAL A 295 10.47 0.11 -0.53
N CYS A 296 11.19 -0.71 -1.32
CA CYS A 296 10.64 -1.34 -2.52
C CYS A 296 11.08 -2.80 -2.70
N GLY A 297 11.75 -3.35 -1.68
CA GLY A 297 12.31 -4.70 -1.72
C GLY A 297 11.24 -5.79 -1.76
N HIS A 298 10.07 -5.56 -1.17
CA HIS A 298 8.99 -6.53 -1.26
C HIS A 298 8.40 -6.56 -2.67
N TYR A 299 8.16 -5.39 -3.27
CA TYR A 299 7.72 -5.31 -4.66
C TYR A 299 8.69 -6.01 -5.60
N THR A 300 9.98 -5.67 -5.54
CA THR A 300 10.98 -6.27 -6.44
C THR A 300 11.08 -7.79 -6.27
N GLN A 301 10.87 -8.32 -5.07
CA GLN A 301 10.81 -9.77 -4.83
C GLN A 301 9.55 -10.40 -5.44
N VAL A 302 8.37 -9.78 -5.28
CA VAL A 302 7.11 -10.26 -5.88
C VAL A 302 7.24 -10.41 -7.39
N ILE A 303 7.85 -9.42 -8.05
CA ILE A 303 8.04 -9.40 -9.51
C ILE A 303 9.37 -10.00 -9.99
N TRP A 304 10.15 -10.65 -9.12
CA TRP A 304 11.45 -11.19 -9.49
C TRP A 304 11.32 -12.31 -10.52
N ARG A 305 11.86 -12.11 -11.73
CA ARG A 305 11.68 -12.99 -12.88
C ARG A 305 12.10 -14.43 -12.59
N ASN A 306 13.21 -14.60 -11.88
CA ASN A 306 13.80 -15.91 -11.63
C ASN A 306 13.17 -16.64 -10.45
N SER A 307 12.39 -15.99 -9.60
CA SER A 307 11.61 -16.67 -8.57
C SER A 307 10.43 -17.35 -9.24
N VAL A 308 10.27 -18.67 -9.03
CA VAL A 308 9.25 -19.50 -9.71
C VAL A 308 8.37 -20.29 -8.73
N ARG A 309 8.79 -20.37 -7.47
CA ARG A 309 8.06 -21.03 -6.39
C ARG A 309 7.76 -20.06 -5.26
N LEU A 310 6.59 -20.24 -4.65
CA LEU A 310 6.09 -19.46 -3.52
C LEU A 310 5.58 -20.40 -2.43
N GLY A 311 5.83 -20.05 -1.17
CA GLY A 311 5.13 -20.65 -0.04
C GLY A 311 5.01 -19.67 1.10
N CYS A 312 3.82 -19.55 1.67
CA CYS A 312 3.49 -18.54 2.67
C CYS A 312 2.85 -19.15 3.91
N ALA A 313 2.90 -18.41 5.02
CA ALA A 313 2.24 -18.75 6.25
C ALA A 313 1.73 -17.52 6.99
N ARG A 314 0.64 -17.70 7.72
CA ARG A 314 0.01 -16.70 8.59
C ARG A 314 -0.10 -17.23 10.01
N VAL A 315 0.22 -16.41 10.99
CA VAL A 315 -0.04 -16.69 12.40
C VAL A 315 -0.67 -15.48 13.08
N GLN A 316 -1.44 -15.73 14.13
CA GLN A 316 -1.82 -14.70 15.08
C GLN A 316 -0.79 -14.66 16.21
N CYS A 317 -0.23 -13.48 16.47
CA CYS A 317 0.70 -13.22 17.54
C CYS A 317 -0.02 -13.08 18.89
N ASN A 318 0.70 -13.25 20.00
CA ASN A 318 0.14 -13.18 21.36
C ASN A 318 -0.49 -11.82 21.70
N ASN A 319 -0.03 -10.75 21.04
CA ASN A 319 -0.54 -9.39 21.18
C ASN A 319 -1.80 -9.12 20.31
N GLY A 320 -2.35 -10.14 19.65
CA GLY A 320 -3.55 -10.04 18.80
C GLY A 320 -3.29 -9.60 17.36
N TRP A 321 -2.06 -9.18 17.03
CA TRP A 321 -1.65 -8.86 15.66
C TRP A 321 -1.53 -10.12 14.82
N TYR A 322 -1.58 -9.98 13.50
CA TYR A 322 -1.29 -11.06 12.56
C TYR A 322 0.04 -10.82 11.87
N PHE A 323 0.77 -11.91 11.64
CA PHE A 323 2.05 -11.93 10.93
C PHE A 323 1.97 -12.89 9.76
N ILE A 324 2.45 -12.45 8.60
CA ILE A 324 2.57 -13.24 7.38
C ILE A 324 4.02 -13.21 6.90
N THR A 325 4.53 -14.37 6.50
CA THR A 325 5.78 -14.49 5.74
C THR A 325 5.52 -15.30 4.47
N CYS A 326 6.05 -14.82 3.35
CA CYS A 326 6.10 -15.52 2.07
C CYS A 326 7.55 -15.73 1.66
N ASN A 327 7.90 -16.96 1.30
CA ASN A 327 9.22 -17.34 0.84
C ASN A 327 9.23 -17.68 -0.66
N TYR A 328 10.33 -17.33 -1.34
CA TYR A 328 10.48 -17.41 -2.79
C TYR A 328 11.71 -18.25 -3.17
N ASP A 329 11.55 -19.14 -4.15
CA ASP A 329 12.64 -19.99 -4.65
C ASP A 329 12.66 -20.00 -6.19
N PRO A 330 13.82 -19.75 -6.83
CA PRO A 330 15.03 -19.13 -6.29
C PRO A 330 14.81 -17.75 -5.62
N PRO A 331 15.69 -17.33 -4.69
CA PRO A 331 15.61 -16.00 -4.06
C PRO A 331 15.79 -14.87 -5.09
N GLY A 332 15.17 -13.73 -4.82
CA GLY A 332 15.36 -12.50 -5.58
C GLY A 332 16.23 -11.48 -4.87
N ASN A 333 16.13 -10.21 -5.30
CA ASN A 333 16.79 -9.06 -4.70
C ASN A 333 18.32 -9.16 -4.58
N TYR A 334 18.97 -9.81 -5.55
CA TYR A 334 20.42 -9.78 -5.63
C TYR A 334 20.93 -8.36 -5.89
N ILE A 335 21.90 -7.91 -5.08
CA ILE A 335 22.48 -6.57 -5.18
C ILE A 335 23.02 -6.35 -6.60
N GLY A 336 22.60 -5.24 -7.22
CA GLY A 336 23.00 -4.86 -8.58
C GLY A 336 22.23 -5.54 -9.71
N GLN A 337 21.39 -6.54 -9.42
CA GLN A 337 20.53 -7.18 -10.43
C GLN A 337 19.16 -6.52 -10.51
N ARG A 338 18.52 -6.65 -11.67
CA ARG A 338 17.18 -6.12 -11.95
C ARG A 338 16.12 -7.21 -11.80
N PRO A 339 14.94 -6.90 -11.24
CA PRO A 339 13.87 -7.89 -11.04
C PRO A 339 13.35 -8.47 -12.34
N LEU A 340 13.37 -7.72 -13.44
CA LEU A 340 12.87 -8.17 -14.75
C LEU A 340 13.96 -8.81 -15.63
N GLY A 341 15.21 -8.91 -15.16
CA GLY A 341 16.38 -9.26 -15.98
C GLY A 341 17.05 -8.03 -16.62
N GLU A 342 18.13 -8.26 -17.36
CA GLU A 342 18.75 -7.20 -18.16
C GLU A 342 17.78 -6.75 -19.26
N VAL A 343 17.63 -5.43 -19.41
CA VAL A 343 17.02 -4.90 -20.63
C VAL A 343 18.06 -5.16 -21.71
N GLU A 344 17.75 -6.01 -22.68
CA GLU A 344 18.50 -6.04 -23.94
C GLU A 344 18.38 -4.63 -24.52
N THR A 345 19.36 -3.78 -24.26
CA THR A 345 19.58 -2.59 -25.06
C THR A 345 19.78 -3.10 -26.48
N GLU A 346 18.98 -2.59 -27.42
CA GLU A 346 19.13 -2.86 -28.85
C GLU A 346 20.60 -3.05 -29.19
N ALA A 347 20.92 -4.25 -29.65
CA ALA A 347 22.26 -4.58 -30.10
C ALA A 347 22.72 -3.48 -31.05
N GLU A 348 23.78 -2.77 -30.67
CA GLU A 348 24.57 -1.98 -31.60
C GLU A 348 24.99 -2.98 -32.70
N GLN A 349 24.32 -2.89 -33.85
CA GLN A 349 24.64 -3.67 -35.03
C GLN A 349 26.15 -3.52 -35.25
N PRO A 350 26.95 -4.61 -35.33
CA PRO A 350 28.34 -4.46 -35.66
C PRO A 350 28.39 -3.84 -37.06
N SER A 351 28.94 -2.63 -37.16
CA SER A 351 29.23 -2.00 -38.43
C SER A 351 30.17 -2.94 -39.19
N TYR A 352 29.68 -3.57 -40.24
CA TYR A 352 30.50 -4.33 -41.16
C TYR A 352 31.39 -3.33 -41.91
N ASP A 353 32.65 -3.24 -41.50
CA ASP A 353 33.67 -2.44 -42.19
C ASP A 353 34.03 -3.14 -43.50
N PHE A 354 33.56 -2.56 -44.61
CA PHE A 354 33.89 -2.98 -45.96
C PHE A 354 35.22 -2.34 -46.38
N THR A 355 36.30 -2.60 -45.64
CA THR A 355 37.67 -2.27 -46.09
C THR A 355 38.66 -3.39 -45.76
N SER A 356 38.41 -4.60 -46.27
CA SER A 356 39.48 -5.57 -46.48
C SER A 356 39.86 -5.61 -47.95
N GLU A 357 41.05 -5.09 -48.26
CA GLU A 357 41.72 -5.40 -49.53
C GLU A 357 42.00 -6.91 -49.59
N PRO A 358 41.88 -7.55 -50.77
CA PRO A 358 42.15 -8.96 -50.91
C PRO A 358 43.67 -9.23 -50.80
N PRO A 359 44.10 -10.33 -50.17
CA PRO A 359 45.50 -10.71 -50.17
C PRO A 359 45.94 -11.11 -51.57
N THR A 360 47.04 -10.51 -52.02
CA THR A 360 47.75 -10.89 -53.26
C THR A 360 48.46 -12.23 -53.05
N ASP A 361 48.14 -13.21 -53.91
CA ASP A 361 48.90 -14.44 -54.09
C ASP A 361 50.37 -14.15 -54.46
N VAL A 362 51.31 -14.70 -53.68
CA VAL A 362 52.67 -15.08 -54.13
C VAL A 362 53.10 -16.36 -53.41
#